data_AF-A0A455X148-F1
#
_entry.id   AF-A0A455X148-F1
#
_cell.length_a   1.000
_cell.length_b   1.000
_cell.length_c   1.000
_cell.angle_alpha   90.00
_cell.angle_beta   90.00
_cell.angle_gamma   90.00
#
_symmetry.space_group_name_H-M   'P 1'
#
loop_
_entity.id
_entity.type
_entity.pdbx_description
1 polymer ?
#
loop_
_entity_poly.entity_id
_entity_poly.type
_entity_poly.pdbx_seq_one_letter_code
_entity_poly.pdbx_strand_id
1 'polypeptide(L)'
;MKSITTINPEIRVLKAASCPSLTGKSILSYQVGYGGNRANTSTTETVIQLQVYANTGGGFFNKDWIPLSTILQLFERTPSNKTITSNALYPLFKGRSINTPAFLLAVLKQEGFLLPIKD
;
A
#
# COMPACT_ATOMS: atom_id res chain seq x y z
N MET A 1 -19.90 12.12 13.93
CA MET A 1 -18.64 12.69 13.39
C MET A 1 -18.37 12.06 12.03
N LYS A 2 -18.47 12.82 10.94
CA LYS A 2 -18.05 12.37 9.61
C LYS A 2 -16.53 12.47 9.56
N SER A 3 -15.82 11.35 9.42
CA SER A 3 -14.37 11.37 9.19
C SER A 3 -14.13 12.10 7.87
N ILE A 4 -13.53 13.29 7.97
CA ILE A 4 -13.08 14.06 6.81
C ILE A 4 -11.94 13.24 6.20
N THR A 5 -12.22 12.60 5.07
CA THR A 5 -11.18 12.03 4.21
C THR A 5 -10.31 13.20 3.79
N THR A 6 -9.12 13.34 4.38
CA THR A 6 -8.16 14.38 4.01
C THR A 6 -7.83 14.22 2.54
N ILE A 7 -8.42 15.05 1.70
CA ILE A 7 -8.11 15.14 0.27
C ILE A 7 -6.75 15.82 0.23
N ASN A 8 -5.68 15.07 -0.04
CA ASN A 8 -4.41 15.69 -0.35
C ASN A 8 -4.56 16.32 -1.75
N PRO A 9 -4.55 17.66 -1.89
CA PRO A 9 -4.82 18.31 -3.18
C PRO A 9 -3.81 17.93 -4.27
N GLU A 10 -2.69 17.29 -3.91
CA GLU A 10 -1.68 16.83 -4.86
C GLU A 10 -1.94 15.44 -5.46
N ILE A 11 -2.87 14.64 -4.93
CA ILE A 11 -3.09 13.27 -5.41
C ILE A 11 -4.50 13.12 -5.98
N ARG A 12 -4.58 12.91 -7.29
CA ARG A 12 -5.82 12.57 -7.99
C ARG A 12 -6.11 11.08 -7.80
N VAL A 13 -7.23 10.76 -7.15
CA VAL A 13 -7.69 9.36 -7.03
C VAL A 13 -8.12 8.85 -8.41
N LEU A 14 -7.46 7.79 -8.88
CA LEU A 14 -7.78 7.11 -10.13
C LEU A 14 -8.75 5.94 -9.91
N LYS A 15 -8.66 5.29 -8.75
CA LYS A 15 -9.48 4.13 -8.40
C LYS A 15 -9.71 4.10 -6.89
N ALA A 16 -10.92 3.73 -6.49
CA ALA A 16 -11.26 3.33 -5.13
C ALA A 16 -11.87 1.93 -5.17
N ALA A 17 -11.42 1.05 -4.28
CA ALA A 17 -11.84 -0.35 -4.26
C ALA A 17 -11.69 -0.95 -2.86
N SER A 18 -12.03 -2.22 -2.73
CA SER A 18 -11.86 -2.99 -1.50
C SER A 18 -11.39 -4.41 -1.78
N CYS A 19 -10.66 -5.01 -0.85
CA CYS A 19 -10.24 -6.40 -0.92
C CYS A 19 -10.28 -7.06 0.47
N PRO A 20 -10.36 -8.40 0.55
CA PRO A 20 -10.09 -9.10 1.80
C PRO A 20 -8.65 -8.85 2.27
N SER A 21 -8.43 -8.83 3.58
CA SER A 21 -7.08 -9.00 4.14
C SER A 21 -6.52 -10.38 3.78
N LEU A 22 -5.20 -10.57 3.89
CA LEU A 22 -4.56 -11.85 3.54
C LEU A 22 -5.14 -13.05 4.29
N THR A 23 -5.65 -12.84 5.51
CA THR A 23 -6.29 -13.88 6.34
C THR A 23 -7.78 -14.04 6.05
N GLY A 24 -8.38 -13.18 5.22
CA GLY A 24 -9.82 -13.15 4.95
C GLY A 24 -10.68 -12.62 6.10
N LYS A 25 -10.08 -12.21 7.23
CA LYS A 25 -10.82 -11.83 8.45
C LYS A 25 -11.38 -10.42 8.42
N SER A 26 -11.01 -9.61 7.44
CA SER A 26 -11.48 -8.23 7.31
C SER A 26 -11.48 -7.76 5.87
N ILE A 27 -12.21 -6.67 5.60
CA ILE A 27 -12.21 -5.97 4.32
C ILE A 27 -11.38 -4.68 4.47
N LEU A 28 -10.44 -4.51 3.57
CA LEU A 28 -9.60 -3.33 3.42
C LEU A 28 -10.19 -2.45 2.32
N SER A 29 -10.41 -1.18 2.61
CA SER A 29 -10.73 -0.19 1.57
C SER A 29 -9.46 0.57 1.21
N TYR A 30 -9.18 0.65 -0.08
CA TYR A 30 -7.96 1.26 -0.60
C TYR A 30 -8.25 2.11 -1.85
N GLN A 31 -7.27 2.94 -2.20
CA GLN A 31 -7.31 3.79 -3.38
C GLN A 31 -5.98 3.73 -4.12
N VAL A 32 -6.07 3.90 -5.44
CA VAL A 32 -4.94 4.15 -6.33
C VAL A 32 -5.00 5.62 -6.72
N GLY A 33 -3.91 6.34 -6.49
CA GLY A 33 -3.78 7.76 -6.76
C GLY A 33 -2.68 8.04 -7.76
N TYR A 34 -2.76 9.19 -8.42
CA TYR A 34 -1.71 9.73 -9.28
C TYR A 34 -1.42 11.16 -8.87
N GLY A 35 -0.15 11.43 -8.59
CA GLY A 35 0.31 12.74 -8.15
C GLY A 35 1.23 12.66 -6.94
N GLY A 36 1.55 13.81 -6.37
CA GLY A 36 2.60 13.97 -5.37
C GLY A 36 4.01 13.84 -5.95
N ASN A 37 4.98 14.45 -5.27
CA ASN A 37 6.39 14.38 -5.63
C ASN A 37 7.02 13.08 -5.13
N ARG A 38 7.87 12.46 -5.95
CA ARG A 38 8.75 11.39 -5.47
C ARG A 38 9.71 11.96 -4.42
N ALA A 39 9.59 11.50 -3.18
CA ALA A 39 10.51 11.90 -2.11
C ALA A 39 11.97 11.65 -2.53
N ASN A 40 12.82 12.67 -2.33
CA ASN A 40 14.26 12.67 -2.64
C ASN A 40 14.66 12.80 -4.12
N THR A 41 13.82 13.42 -4.95
CA THR A 41 14.18 13.76 -6.34
C THR A 41 13.77 15.21 -6.63
N SER A 42 14.67 16.00 -7.22
CA SER A 42 14.40 17.37 -7.68
C SER A 42 13.46 17.45 -8.90
N THR A 43 12.95 16.32 -9.36
CA THR A 43 11.99 16.21 -10.46
C THR A 43 10.57 16.09 -9.91
N THR A 44 9.68 16.93 -10.43
CA THR A 44 8.22 16.90 -10.20
C THR A 44 7.55 15.75 -10.97
N GLU A 45 8.14 14.55 -10.90
CA GLU A 45 7.54 13.36 -11.48
C GLU A 45 6.36 12.93 -10.62
N THR A 46 5.17 13.16 -11.14
CA THR A 46 3.92 12.60 -10.62
C THR A 46 3.98 11.07 -10.66
N VAL A 47 3.76 10.44 -9.52
CA VAL A 47 3.87 8.98 -9.37
C VAL A 47 2.53 8.33 -9.06
N ILE A 48 2.39 7.05 -9.44
CA ILE A 48 1.30 6.20 -8.97
C ILE A 48 1.53 5.86 -7.50
N GLN A 49 0.50 6.03 -6.68
CA GLN A 49 0.53 5.78 -5.23
C GLN A 49 -0.64 4.91 -4.78
N LEU A 50 -0.44 4.16 -3.70
CA LEU A 50 -1.45 3.32 -3.06
C LEU A 50 -1.73 3.83 -1.65
N GLN A 51 -2.98 3.78 -1.22
CA GLN A 51 -3.39 4.10 0.15
C GLN A 51 -4.42 3.09 0.63
N VAL A 52 -4.18 2.47 1.78
CA VAL A 52 -5.24 1.80 2.56
C VAL A 52 -5.83 2.84 3.50
N TYR A 53 -7.13 3.11 3.43
CA TYR A 53 -7.76 4.17 4.23
C TYR A 53 -8.81 3.65 5.23
N ALA A 54 -9.32 2.42 5.05
CA ALA A 54 -10.22 1.77 6.00
C ALA A 54 -9.96 0.26 6.13
N ASN A 55 -10.31 -0.29 7.30
CA ASN A 55 -10.29 -1.71 7.61
C ASN A 55 -11.51 -2.05 8.48
N THR A 56 -12.28 -3.07 8.14
CA THR A 56 -13.44 -3.51 8.96
C THR A 56 -13.04 -4.29 10.22
N GLY A 57 -11.82 -4.83 10.27
CA GLY A 57 -11.33 -5.64 11.39
C GLY A 57 -10.82 -4.85 12.60
N GLY A 58 -10.94 -3.51 12.60
CA GLY A 58 -10.37 -2.65 13.64
C GLY A 58 -8.84 -2.57 13.62
N GLY A 59 -8.25 -2.20 14.76
CA GLY A 59 -6.79 -2.08 14.93
C GLY A 59 -6.16 -0.86 14.25
N PHE A 60 -4.92 -0.56 14.65
CA PHE A 60 -4.15 0.55 14.06
C PHE A 60 -3.47 0.11 12.76
N PHE A 61 -3.43 0.99 11.77
CA PHE A 61 -2.67 0.86 10.52
C PHE A 61 -2.34 2.26 9.98
N ASN A 62 -1.30 2.36 9.15
CA ASN A 62 -0.94 3.61 8.49
C ASN A 62 -1.84 3.86 7.27
N LYS A 63 -2.31 5.10 7.12
CA LYS A 63 -3.16 5.59 6.03
C LYS A 63 -2.45 6.54 5.07
N ASP A 64 -1.12 6.58 5.11
CA ASP A 64 -0.34 7.37 4.17
C ASP A 64 -0.48 6.86 2.73
N TRP A 65 -0.31 7.77 1.78
CA TRP A 65 -0.07 7.43 0.39
C TRP A 65 1.37 6.92 0.23
N ILE A 66 1.51 5.77 -0.41
CA ILE A 66 2.79 5.10 -0.62
C ILE A 66 3.08 5.03 -2.12
N PRO A 67 4.20 5.60 -2.60
CA PRO A 67 4.59 5.47 -4.01
C PRO A 67 4.81 4.01 -4.41
N LEU A 68 4.18 3.60 -5.51
CA LEU A 68 4.34 2.25 -6.07
C LEU A 68 5.82 1.97 -6.42
N SER A 69 6.54 2.97 -6.92
CA SER A 69 7.96 2.85 -7.24
C SER A 69 8.82 2.48 -6.02
N THR A 70 8.52 3.03 -4.84
CA THR A 70 9.22 2.68 -3.60
C THR A 70 8.93 1.25 -3.17
N ILE A 71 7.69 0.78 -3.36
CA ILE A 71 7.31 -0.62 -3.11
C ILE A 71 8.11 -1.56 -4.00
N LEU A 72 8.15 -1.29 -5.31
CA LEU A 72 8.84 -2.13 -6.29
C LEU A 72 10.36 -2.18 -6.01
N GLN A 73 10.98 -1.05 -5.65
CA GLN A 73 12.40 -1.01 -5.25
C GLN A 73 12.71 -1.87 -4.02
N LEU A 74 11.75 -2.08 -3.11
CA LEU A 74 11.93 -2.99 -1.98
C LEU A 74 11.84 -4.46 -2.42
N PHE A 75 10.97 -4.77 -3.38
CA PHE A 75 10.87 -6.12 -3.94
C PHE A 75 12.11 -6.51 -4.74
N GLU A 76 12.73 -5.58 -5.47
CA GLU A 76 14.01 -5.81 -6.16
C GLU A 76 15.15 -6.23 -5.22
N ARG A 77 15.06 -5.89 -3.93
CA ARG A 77 16.03 -6.33 -2.90
C ARG A 77 15.77 -7.73 -2.37
N THR A 78 14.61 -8.32 -2.70
CA THR A 78 14.27 -9.68 -2.33
C THR A 78 14.96 -10.63 -3.31
N PRO A 79 15.76 -11.61 -2.84
CA PRO A 79 16.37 -12.59 -3.72
C PRO A 79 15.33 -13.28 -4.60
N SER A 80 15.64 -13.48 -5.89
CA SER A 80 14.71 -14.05 -6.87
C SER A 80 14.21 -15.46 -6.52
N ASN A 81 14.94 -16.17 -5.66
CA ASN A 81 14.57 -17.49 -5.14
C ASN A 81 13.73 -17.45 -3.85
N LYS A 82 13.31 -16.27 -3.38
CA LYS A 82 12.52 -16.11 -2.15
C LYS A 82 11.15 -15.53 -2.45
N THR A 83 10.15 -16.07 -1.76
CA THR A 83 8.79 -15.55 -1.73
C THR A 83 8.76 -14.13 -1.18
N ILE A 84 8.03 -13.26 -1.87
CA ILE A 84 7.70 -11.92 -1.35
C ILE A 84 6.67 -12.10 -0.23
N THR A 85 7.00 -11.62 0.95
CA THR A 85 6.09 -11.54 2.10
C THR A 85 5.97 -10.11 2.57
N SER A 86 5.05 -9.85 3.50
CA SER A 86 4.84 -8.51 4.08
C SER A 86 6.11 -7.95 4.75
N ASN A 87 7.05 -8.81 5.15
CA ASN A 87 8.32 -8.37 5.74
C ASN A 87 9.15 -7.51 4.79
N ALA A 88 9.04 -7.71 3.48
CA ALA A 88 9.74 -6.89 2.49
C ALA A 88 9.31 -5.41 2.55
N LEU A 89 8.08 -5.14 3.01
CA LEU A 89 7.50 -3.79 3.13
C LEU A 89 7.74 -3.17 4.52
N TYR A 90 8.22 -3.92 5.50
CA TYR A 90 8.48 -3.43 6.85
C TYR A 90 9.35 -2.16 6.91
N PRO A 91 10.40 -1.97 6.07
CA PRO A 91 11.20 -0.75 6.07
C PRO A 91 10.40 0.54 5.87
N LEU A 92 9.24 0.51 5.20
CA LEU A 92 8.36 1.67 5.00
C LEU A 92 7.63 2.11 6.26
N PHE A 93 7.52 1.22 7.25
CA PHE A 93 6.64 1.37 8.39
C PHE A 93 7.38 1.18 9.72
N LYS A 94 8.70 1.40 9.74
CA LYS A 94 9.49 1.36 10.99
C LYS A 94 8.91 2.33 12.02
N GLY A 95 8.69 1.85 13.24
CA GLY A 95 8.06 2.62 14.32
C GLY A 95 6.58 2.92 14.11
N ARG A 96 5.94 2.33 13.09
CA ARG A 96 4.50 2.45 12.82
C ARG A 96 3.81 1.08 12.99
N SER A 97 2.51 1.03 12.71
CA SER A 97 1.73 -0.20 12.89
C SER A 97 2.25 -1.37 12.04
N ILE A 98 2.48 -2.50 12.72
CA ILE A 98 2.89 -3.78 12.14
C ILE A 98 1.84 -4.45 11.25
N ASN A 99 0.58 -3.98 11.30
CA ASN A 99 -0.49 -4.49 10.42
C ASN A 99 -0.36 -3.93 8.99
N THR A 100 0.18 -2.71 8.85
CA THR A 100 0.21 -1.99 7.58
C THR A 100 0.93 -2.75 6.47
N PRO A 101 2.12 -3.34 6.68
CA PRO A 101 2.79 -4.15 5.65
C PRO A 101 1.91 -5.26 5.07
N ALA A 102 1.17 -5.98 5.92
CA ALA A 102 0.29 -7.07 5.49
C ALA A 102 -0.94 -6.55 4.73
N PHE A 103 -1.50 -5.41 5.14
CA PHE A 103 -2.61 -4.77 4.43
C PHE A 103 -2.20 -4.26 3.05
N LEU A 104 -1.04 -3.63 2.95
CA LEU A 104 -0.50 -3.19 1.66
C LEU A 104 -0.20 -4.38 0.74
N LEU A 105 0.32 -5.49 1.27
CA LEU A 105 0.54 -6.72 0.50
C LEU A 105 -0.77 -7.31 -0.06
N ALA A 106 -1.86 -7.26 0.72
CA ALA A 106 -3.18 -7.68 0.26
C ALA A 106 -3.69 -6.83 -0.92
N VAL A 107 -3.50 -5.50 -0.85
CA VAL A 107 -3.84 -4.58 -1.94
C VAL A 107 -3.01 -4.85 -3.20
N LEU A 108 -1.70 -5.08 -3.06
CA LEU A 108 -0.83 -5.40 -4.18
C LEU A 108 -1.23 -6.72 -4.87
N LYS A 109 -1.61 -7.73 -4.09
CA LYS A 109 -2.20 -8.97 -4.60
C LYS A 109 -3.52 -8.70 -5.35
N GLN A 110 -4.41 -7.88 -4.80
CA GLN A 110 -5.69 -7.54 -5.43
C GLN A 110 -5.51 -6.82 -6.77
N GLU A 111 -4.53 -5.93 -6.86
CA GLU A 111 -4.20 -5.19 -8.09
C GLU A 111 -3.35 -6.01 -9.09
N GLY A 112 -3.02 -7.27 -8.77
CA GLY A 112 -2.30 -8.17 -9.67
C GLY A 112 -0.77 -7.96 -9.72
N PHE A 113 -0.20 -7.14 -8.83
CA PHE A 113 1.26 -7.00 -8.71
C PHE A 113 1.92 -8.23 -8.08
N LEU A 114 1.15 -9.03 -7.36
CA LEU A 114 1.62 -10.25 -6.71
C LEU A 114 0.67 -11.40 -7.03
N LEU A 115 1.26 -12.57 -7.30
CA LEU A 115 0.54 -13.82 -7.43
C LEU A 115 0.79 -14.69 -6.19
N PRO A 116 -0.22 -15.42 -5.71
CA PRO A 116 0.00 -16.51 -4.76
C PRO A 116 0.98 -17.52 -5.34
N ILE A 117 1.85 -18.07 -4.50
CA ILE A 117 2.57 -19.28 -4.85
C ILE A 117 1.53 -20.39 -4.98
N LYS A 118 1.55 -21.07 -6.12
CA LYS A 118 0.75 -22.29 -6.30
C LYS A 118 1.40 -23.39 -5.46
N ASP A 119 0.57 -24.11 -4.72
CA ASP A 119 0.97 -25.36 -4.08
C ASP A 119 1.46 -26.39 -5.12
#